data_AF-Q0U511-F1
#
_entry.id   AF-Q0U511-F1
#
_cell.length_a   1.000
_cell.length_b   1.000
_cell.length_c   1.000
_cell.angle_alpha   90.00
_cell.angle_beta   90.00
_cell.angle_gamma   90.00
#
_symmetry.space_group_name_H-M   'P 1'
#
loop_
_entity.id
_entity.type
_entity.pdbx_description
1 polymer ?
#
loop_
_entity_poly.entity_id
_entity_poly.type
_entity_poly.pdbx_seq_one_letter_code
_entity_poly.pdbx_strand_id
1 'polypeptide(L)'
;MAAPITSQTSQLSLPGASSAALRTINARWHITDVADIIPYNLHPQNRHSSSTWSAAFQKELEAVSHVVRHSELTLFREKCHSTVENRCSVKPKSGQKVAKRATYLTVDDLKNIKRVFGHVRDTEMRRENEQLRAADEARVRARERDIREDMDAARVRDPLKVVRA
;
A
#
# COMPACT_ATOMS: atom_id res chain seq x y z
N MET A 1 27.67 -42.03 34.90
CA MET A 1 26.90 -41.78 33.66
C MET A 1 26.67 -40.27 33.57
N ALA A 2 27.26 -39.60 32.58
CA ALA A 2 27.14 -38.15 32.42
C ALA A 2 25.83 -37.81 31.73
N ALA A 3 25.01 -36.95 32.35
CA ALA A 3 23.79 -36.43 31.75
C ALA A 3 24.15 -35.51 30.56
N PRO A 4 23.42 -35.58 29.44
CA PRO A 4 23.70 -34.72 28.30
C PRO A 4 23.32 -33.28 28.65
N ILE A 5 24.27 -32.37 28.49
CA ILE A 5 24.07 -30.93 28.56
C ILE A 5 23.18 -30.56 27.37
N THR A 6 21.90 -30.35 27.61
CA THR A 6 21.01 -29.72 26.65
C THR A 6 21.45 -28.27 26.51
N SER A 7 22.26 -27.99 25.49
CA SER A 7 22.54 -26.63 25.03
C SER A 7 21.21 -25.97 24.67
N GLN A 8 20.60 -25.26 25.62
CA GLN A 8 19.54 -24.31 25.34
C GLN A 8 20.15 -23.23 24.47
N THR A 9 20.00 -23.36 23.15
CA THR A 9 20.10 -22.22 22.25
C THR A 9 19.02 -21.23 22.66
N SER A 10 19.40 -20.23 23.46
CA SER A 10 18.59 -19.04 23.70
C SER A 10 18.29 -18.43 22.34
N GLN A 11 17.09 -18.68 21.80
CA GLN A 11 16.61 -17.97 20.65
C GLN A 11 16.45 -16.51 21.07
N LEU A 12 17.42 -15.68 20.66
CA LEU A 12 17.30 -14.24 20.60
C LEU A 12 16.01 -13.92 19.84
N SER A 13 14.94 -13.68 20.60
CA SER A 13 13.67 -13.25 20.06
C SER A 13 13.84 -11.78 19.69
N LEU A 14 14.28 -11.53 18.46
CA LEU A 14 14.29 -10.18 17.90
C LEU A 14 12.87 -9.61 18.07
N PRO A 15 12.70 -8.39 18.61
CA PRO A 15 11.38 -7.79 18.86
C PRO A 15 10.46 -7.77 17.63
N GLY A 16 11.03 -7.76 16.41
CA GLY A 16 10.31 -7.86 15.13
C GLY A 16 9.99 -9.28 14.63
N ALA A 17 10.37 -10.34 15.34
CA ALA A 17 10.28 -11.73 14.87
C ALA A 17 9.07 -12.52 15.39
N SER A 18 8.24 -11.94 16.27
CA SER A 18 7.27 -12.74 17.05
C SER A 18 6.10 -13.30 16.23
N SER A 19 5.72 -12.67 15.11
CA SER A 19 4.68 -13.21 14.23
C SER A 19 5.05 -13.07 12.75
N ALA A 20 4.47 -13.94 11.90
CA ALA A 20 4.69 -13.89 10.45
C ALA A 20 4.27 -12.54 9.86
N ALA A 21 3.17 -11.97 10.34
CA ALA A 21 2.67 -10.67 9.91
C ALA A 21 3.68 -9.54 10.19
N LEU A 22 4.27 -9.49 11.39
CA LEU A 22 5.27 -8.48 11.74
C LEU A 22 6.54 -8.60 10.88
N ARG A 23 6.96 -9.83 10.57
CA ARG A 23 8.09 -10.06 9.65
C ARG A 23 7.79 -9.56 8.24
N THR A 24 6.58 -9.81 7.72
CA THR A 24 6.15 -9.28 6.41
C THR A 24 6.18 -7.75 6.39
N ILE A 25 5.65 -7.11 7.44
CA ILE A 25 5.64 -5.65 7.56
C ILE A 25 7.07 -5.12 7.58
N ASN A 26 7.94 -5.68 8.42
CA ASN A 26 9.34 -5.27 8.52
C ASN A 26 10.07 -5.37 7.19
N ALA A 27 9.85 -6.45 6.44
CA ALA A 27 10.45 -6.64 5.12
C ALA A 27 9.93 -5.62 4.10
N ARG A 28 8.62 -5.35 4.08
CA ARG A 28 7.99 -4.41 3.12
C ARG A 28 8.34 -2.96 3.39
N TRP A 29 8.40 -2.59 4.65
CA TRP A 29 8.67 -1.23 5.08
C TRP A 29 10.14 -0.99 5.40
N HIS A 30 11.02 -1.99 5.25
CA HIS A 30 12.44 -1.91 5.54
C HIS A 30 12.74 -1.32 6.93
N ILE A 31 12.03 -1.83 7.95
CA ILE A 31 12.11 -1.37 9.33
C ILE A 31 12.49 -2.51 10.28
N THR A 32 13.02 -2.15 11.44
CA THR A 32 13.42 -3.13 12.47
C THR A 32 12.26 -3.47 13.42
N ASP A 33 11.49 -2.46 13.83
CA ASP A 33 10.30 -2.66 14.67
C ASP A 33 9.10 -1.88 14.11
N VAL A 34 7.96 -2.57 14.02
CA VAL A 34 6.68 -1.98 13.63
C VAL A 34 6.17 -0.98 14.66
N ALA A 35 6.54 -1.14 15.93
CA ALA A 35 6.19 -0.22 17.01
C ALA A 35 6.67 1.21 16.73
N ASP A 36 7.80 1.37 16.04
CA ASP A 36 8.37 2.68 15.71
C ASP A 36 7.54 3.42 14.66
N ILE A 37 6.78 2.71 13.84
CA ILE A 37 5.96 3.33 12.79
C ILE A 37 4.68 3.91 13.36
N ILE A 38 4.05 3.27 14.34
CA ILE A 38 2.82 3.78 14.95
C ILE A 38 3.20 4.83 16.01
N PRO A 39 2.57 6.03 16.02
CA PRO A 39 2.79 7.00 17.09
C PRO A 39 2.53 6.39 18.46
N TYR A 40 3.42 6.62 19.42
CA TYR A 40 3.42 5.95 20.73
C TYR A 40 2.08 6.05 21.46
N ASN A 41 1.46 7.24 21.45
CA ASN A 41 0.16 7.51 22.06
C ASN A 41 -1.01 6.77 21.40
N LEU A 42 -0.80 6.22 20.20
CA LEU A 42 -1.79 5.47 19.44
C LEU A 42 -1.59 3.96 19.50
N HIS A 43 -0.59 3.48 20.26
CA HIS A 43 -0.34 2.05 20.39
C HIS A 43 -1.55 1.34 21.00
N PRO A 44 -2.01 0.22 20.42
CA PRO A 44 -3.20 -0.46 20.90
C PRO A 44 -3.02 -0.88 22.36
N GLN A 45 -4.02 -0.53 23.19
CA GLN A 45 -3.99 -0.79 24.64
C GLN A 45 -2.79 -0.15 25.36
N ASN A 46 -2.19 0.92 24.80
CA ASN A 46 -1.00 1.60 25.31
C ASN A 46 0.22 0.67 25.49
N ARG A 47 0.32 -0.41 24.71
CA ARG A 47 1.45 -1.34 24.76
C ARG A 47 2.44 -1.05 23.64
N HIS A 48 3.68 -0.74 24.02
CA HIS A 48 4.74 -0.46 23.05
C HIS A 48 5.17 -1.67 22.24
N SER A 49 5.12 -2.85 22.84
CA SER A 49 5.60 -4.08 22.20
C SER A 49 4.63 -4.55 21.11
N SER A 50 5.05 -4.44 19.85
CA SER A 50 4.30 -4.89 18.67
C SER A 50 3.90 -6.37 18.74
N SER A 51 4.72 -7.19 19.39
CA SER A 51 4.46 -8.61 19.67
C SER A 51 3.24 -8.86 20.56
N THR A 52 2.88 -7.89 21.42
CA THR A 52 1.75 -8.02 22.36
C THR A 52 0.43 -7.52 21.80
N TRP A 53 0.44 -6.93 20.59
CA TRP A 53 -0.77 -6.50 19.92
C TRP A 53 -1.61 -7.70 19.49
N SER A 54 -2.93 -7.51 19.36
CA SER A 54 -3.81 -8.60 18.98
C SER A 54 -3.47 -9.11 17.56
N ALA A 55 -3.64 -10.41 17.33
CA ALA A 55 -3.39 -11.02 16.03
C ALA A 55 -4.23 -10.37 14.91
N ALA A 56 -5.47 -9.97 15.22
CA ALA A 56 -6.34 -9.25 14.30
C ALA A 56 -5.76 -7.88 13.91
N PHE A 57 -5.18 -7.16 14.87
CA PHE A 57 -4.52 -5.88 14.61
C PHE A 57 -3.26 -6.05 13.77
N GLN A 58 -2.40 -7.01 14.12
CA GLN A 58 -1.19 -7.31 13.36
C GLN A 58 -1.51 -7.70 11.90
N LYS A 59 -2.55 -8.52 11.68
CA LYS A 59 -2.98 -8.94 10.34
C LYS A 59 -3.56 -7.80 9.52
N GLU A 60 -4.34 -6.90 10.12
CA GLU A 60 -4.84 -5.74 9.39
C GLU A 60 -3.72 -4.74 9.09
N LEU A 61 -2.76 -4.58 9.99
CA LEU A 61 -1.58 -3.73 9.75
C LEU A 61 -0.69 -4.31 8.63
N GLU A 62 -0.57 -5.63 8.56
CA GLU A 62 0.06 -6.31 7.42
C GLU A 62 -0.68 -5.95 6.13
N ALA A 63 -2.02 -6.00 6.11
CA ALA A 63 -2.81 -5.60 4.96
C ALA A 63 -2.62 -4.12 4.58
N VAL A 64 -2.41 -3.22 5.55
CA VAL A 64 -2.02 -1.82 5.29
C VAL A 64 -0.64 -1.74 4.64
N SER A 65 0.33 -2.56 5.08
CA SER A 65 1.68 -2.58 4.49
C SER A 65 1.72 -3.00 3.02
N HIS A 66 0.66 -3.65 2.52
CA HIS A 66 0.53 -3.95 1.10
C HIS A 66 0.16 -2.74 0.23
N VAL A 67 -0.50 -1.73 0.81
CA VAL A 67 -0.97 -0.53 0.08
C VAL A 67 -0.17 0.73 0.40
N VAL A 68 0.47 0.79 1.57
CA VAL A 68 1.34 1.89 1.99
C VAL A 68 2.79 1.53 1.69
N ARG A 69 3.47 2.38 0.91
CA ARG A 69 4.90 2.24 0.59
C ARG A 69 5.77 2.81 1.72
N HIS A 70 7.05 2.39 1.76
CA HIS A 70 8.02 2.94 2.71
C HIS A 70 8.12 4.48 2.65
N SER A 71 8.08 5.04 1.43
CA SER A 71 8.10 6.49 1.21
C SER A 71 6.88 7.24 1.77
N GLU A 72 5.82 6.52 2.13
CA GLU A 72 4.55 7.08 2.60
C GLU A 72 4.36 6.91 4.11
N LEU A 73 5.36 6.37 4.84
CA LEU A 73 5.22 6.09 6.27
C LEU A 73 4.97 7.36 7.11
N THR A 74 5.49 8.52 6.69
CA THR A 74 5.18 9.82 7.31
C THR A 74 3.70 10.16 7.14
N LEU A 75 3.17 10.05 5.93
CA LEU A 75 1.74 10.29 5.64
C LEU A 75 0.84 9.28 6.37
N PHE A 76 1.28 8.02 6.48
CA PHE A 76 0.59 6.99 7.24
C PHE A 76 0.48 7.37 8.73
N ARG A 77 1.57 7.88 9.34
CA ARG A 77 1.55 8.37 10.73
C ARG A 77 0.55 9.50 10.94
N GLU A 78 0.56 10.50 10.05
CA GLU A 78 -0.41 11.59 10.06
C GLU A 78 -1.86 11.08 9.90
N LYS A 79 -2.04 10.06 9.06
CA LYS A 79 -3.35 9.44 8.87
C LYS A 79 -3.82 8.67 10.10
N CYS A 80 -2.93 8.01 10.82
CA CYS A 80 -3.23 7.40 12.12
C CYS A 80 -3.74 8.45 13.12
N HIS A 81 -3.04 9.58 13.26
CA HIS A 81 -3.47 10.68 14.14
C HIS A 81 -4.84 11.23 13.75
N SER A 82 -5.02 11.65 12.50
CA SER A 82 -6.28 12.22 12.04
C SER A 82 -7.44 11.24 12.13
N THR A 83 -7.23 9.94 11.90
CA THR A 83 -8.29 8.93 12.01
C THR A 83 -8.77 8.79 13.46
N VAL A 84 -7.84 8.71 14.41
CA VAL A 84 -8.18 8.63 15.83
C VAL A 84 -8.81 9.93 16.33
N GLU A 85 -8.26 11.08 15.94
CA GLU A 85 -8.83 12.40 16.27
C GLU A 85 -10.26 12.55 15.76
N ASN A 86 -10.52 12.20 14.50
CA ASN A 86 -11.86 12.23 13.92
C ASN A 86 -12.84 11.35 14.69
N ARG A 87 -12.44 10.13 15.06
CA ARG A 87 -13.29 9.27 15.90
C ARG A 87 -13.54 9.89 17.27
N CYS A 88 -12.52 10.50 17.86
CA CYS A 88 -12.60 11.14 19.16
C CYS A 88 -13.41 12.44 19.14
N SER A 89 -13.55 13.12 18.00
CA SER A 89 -14.25 14.41 17.86
C SER A 89 -15.74 14.29 17.47
N VAL A 90 -16.17 13.19 16.82
CA VAL A 90 -17.57 12.97 16.40
C VAL A 90 -18.49 12.99 17.60
N LYS A 91 -19.29 14.04 17.84
CA LYS A 91 -20.20 14.10 19.01
C LYS A 91 -21.14 12.88 19.04
N PRO A 92 -21.42 12.28 20.21
CA PRO A 92 -22.40 11.21 20.29
C PRO A 92 -23.75 11.74 19.83
N LYS A 93 -24.49 10.96 19.02
CA LYS A 93 -25.88 11.32 18.70
C LYS A 93 -26.68 11.37 20.01
N SER A 94 -27.56 12.36 20.12
CA SER A 94 -28.31 12.66 21.35
C SER A 94 -28.94 11.39 21.95
N GLY A 95 -28.65 11.13 23.23
CA GLY A 95 -29.21 10.01 23.99
C GLY A 95 -28.29 8.78 24.14
N GLN A 96 -27.15 8.72 23.46
CA GLN A 96 -26.20 7.60 23.61
C GLN A 96 -25.15 7.92 24.69
N LYS A 97 -25.05 7.08 25.73
CA LYS A 97 -23.96 7.17 26.73
C LYS A 97 -22.61 7.18 26.01
N VAL A 98 -21.74 8.11 26.37
CA VAL A 98 -20.39 8.18 25.82
C VAL A 98 -19.60 6.98 26.33
N ALA A 99 -19.59 5.87 25.59
CA ALA A 99 -18.59 4.85 25.80
C ALA A 99 -17.22 5.52 25.72
N LYS A 100 -16.30 5.23 26.66
CA LYS A 100 -14.93 5.76 26.63
C LYS A 100 -14.36 5.52 25.23
N ARG A 101 -14.16 6.61 24.48
CA ARG A 101 -13.65 6.52 23.11
C ARG A 101 -12.23 6.00 23.20
N ALA A 102 -11.92 4.97 22.43
CA ALA A 102 -10.55 4.49 22.34
C ALA A 102 -9.67 5.63 21.82
N THR A 103 -8.67 6.02 22.60
CA THR A 103 -7.66 7.02 22.23
C THR A 103 -6.47 6.42 21.48
N TYR A 104 -6.50 5.10 21.26
CA TYR A 104 -5.50 4.32 20.54
C TYR A 104 -6.03 3.81 19.22
N LEU A 105 -5.15 3.39 18.32
CA LEU A 105 -5.49 2.87 17.01
C LEU A 105 -6.21 1.51 17.13
N THR A 106 -7.35 1.35 16.46
CA THR A 106 -8.12 0.11 16.44
C THR A 106 -8.02 -0.59 15.08
N VAL A 107 -8.50 -1.83 15.00
CA VAL A 107 -8.58 -2.58 13.74
C VAL A 107 -9.44 -1.86 12.69
N ASP A 108 -10.54 -1.24 13.12
CA ASP A 108 -11.42 -0.51 12.20
C ASP A 108 -10.78 0.77 11.66
N ASP A 109 -9.92 1.43 12.47
CA ASP A 109 -9.12 2.55 11.97
C ASP A 109 -8.15 2.08 10.88
N LEU A 110 -7.46 0.95 11.10
CA LEU A 110 -6.55 0.38 10.10
C LEU A 110 -7.28 -0.01 8.80
N LYS A 111 -8.49 -0.58 8.89
CA LYS A 111 -9.33 -0.85 7.70
C LYS A 111 -9.68 0.43 6.95
N ASN A 112 -9.99 1.51 7.68
CA ASN A 112 -10.30 2.79 7.06
C ASN A 112 -9.07 3.38 6.36
N ILE A 113 -7.91 3.37 7.04
CA ILE A 113 -6.64 3.81 6.48
C ILE A 113 -6.29 3.00 5.23
N LYS A 114 -6.38 1.66 5.30
CA LYS A 114 -6.18 0.76 4.16
C LYS A 114 -7.06 1.13 2.97
N ARG A 115 -8.35 1.43 3.20
CA ARG A 115 -9.27 1.84 2.13
C ARG A 115 -8.84 3.15 1.48
N VAL A 116 -8.40 4.13 2.27
CA VAL A 116 -7.94 5.43 1.75
C VAL A 116 -6.70 5.25 0.87
N PHE A 117 -5.66 4.57 1.37
CA PHE A 117 -4.46 4.32 0.60
C PHE A 117 -4.73 3.40 -0.60
N GLY A 118 -5.55 2.37 -0.43
CA GLY A 118 -5.98 1.48 -1.51
C GLY A 118 -6.64 2.24 -2.67
N HIS A 119 -7.52 3.20 -2.36
CA HIS A 119 -8.14 4.02 -3.39
C HIS A 119 -7.14 4.89 -4.16
N VAL A 120 -6.13 5.44 -3.48
CA VAL A 120 -5.03 6.17 -4.12
C VAL A 120 -4.26 5.25 -5.08
N ARG A 121 -3.91 4.03 -4.63
CA ARG A 121 -3.19 3.03 -5.45
C ARG A 121 -4.01 2.62 -6.67
N ASP A 122 -5.31 2.34 -6.51
CA ASP A 122 -6.21 1.98 -7.61
C ASP A 122 -6.33 3.11 -8.64
N THR A 123 -6.36 4.36 -8.17
CA THR A 123 -6.45 5.54 -9.04
C THR A 123 -5.17 5.76 -9.84
N GLU A 124 -4.00 5.61 -9.20
CA GLU A 124 -2.70 5.66 -9.87
C GLU A 124 -2.59 4.58 -10.96
N MET A 125 -2.94 3.32 -10.63
CA MET A 125 -2.90 2.23 -11.62
C MET A 125 -3.84 2.46 -12.80
N ARG A 126 -5.03 3.03 -12.57
CA ARG A 126 -5.95 3.37 -13.67
C ARG A 126 -5.35 4.42 -14.59
N ARG A 127 -4.74 5.46 -14.03
CA ARG A 127 -4.10 6.53 -14.80
C ARG A 127 -2.92 6.02 -15.62
N GLU A 128 -2.09 5.17 -15.05
CA GLU A 128 -0.95 4.55 -15.75
C GLU A 128 -1.42 3.67 -16.91
N ASN A 129 -2.44 2.82 -16.68
CA ASN A 129 -3.02 2.00 -17.74
C ASN A 129 -3.63 2.83 -18.87
N GLU A 130 -4.29 3.95 -18.54
CA GLU A 130 -4.84 4.87 -19.54
C GLU A 130 -3.74 5.54 -20.36
N GLN A 131 -2.64 5.96 -19.72
CA GLN A 131 -1.48 6.51 -20.42
C GLN A 131 -0.82 5.50 -21.35
N LEU A 132 -0.65 4.25 -20.90
CA LEU A 132 -0.10 3.18 -21.73
C LEU A 132 -0.99 2.90 -22.95
N ARG A 133 -2.31 2.86 -22.77
CA ARG A 133 -3.27 2.70 -23.89
C ARG A 133 -3.20 3.87 -24.87
N ALA A 134 -3.17 5.11 -24.37
CA ALA A 134 -3.06 6.28 -25.22
C ALA A 134 -1.74 6.32 -26.01
N ALA A 135 -0.63 5.89 -25.39
CA ALA A 135 0.67 5.78 -26.06
C ALA A 135 0.67 4.70 -27.16
N ASP A 136 0.06 3.54 -26.90
CA ASP A 136 -0.08 2.49 -27.90
C ASP A 136 -0.97 2.92 -29.07
N GLU A 137 -2.10 3.58 -28.80
CA GLU A 137 -2.96 4.14 -29.84
C GLU A 137 -2.23 5.18 -30.70
N ALA A 138 -1.47 6.07 -30.07
CA ALA A 138 -0.68 7.07 -30.78
C ALA A 138 0.37 6.42 -31.69
N ARG A 139 1.03 5.36 -31.21
CA ARG A 139 2.00 4.59 -32.00
C ARG A 139 1.36 3.90 -33.20
N VAL A 140 0.18 3.30 -33.02
CA VAL A 140 -0.56 2.68 -34.13
C VAL A 140 -0.94 3.72 -35.17
N ARG A 141 -1.50 4.87 -34.77
CA ARG A 141 -1.88 5.94 -35.70
C ARG A 141 -0.67 6.54 -36.43
N ALA A 142 0.47 6.69 -35.76
CA ALA A 142 1.70 7.15 -36.39
C ALA A 142 2.14 6.16 -37.49
N ARG A 143 2.17 4.87 -37.18
CA ARG A 143 2.51 3.83 -38.16
C ARG A 143 1.55 3.79 -39.35
N GLU A 144 0.24 3.95 -39.10
CA GLU A 144 -0.76 4.01 -40.18
C GLU A 144 -0.56 5.24 -41.08
N ARG A 145 -0.17 6.38 -40.49
CA ARG A 145 0.18 7.59 -41.25
C ARG A 145 1.41 7.35 -42.10
N ASP A 146 2.48 6.79 -41.55
CA ASP A 146 3.72 6.51 -42.27
C ASP A 146 3.45 5.60 -43.49
N ILE A 147 2.67 4.52 -43.29
CA ILE A 147 2.27 3.61 -44.38
C ILE A 147 1.49 4.35 -45.46
N ARG A 148 0.60 5.28 -45.07
CA ARG A 148 -0.20 6.05 -46.02
C ARG A 148 0.66 7.02 -46.82
N GLU A 149 1.57 7.72 -46.16
CA GLU A 149 2.52 8.63 -46.79
C GLU A 149 3.43 7.87 -47.77
N ASP A 150 3.92 6.68 -47.39
CA ASP A 150 4.70 5.80 -48.27
C ASP A 150 3.90 5.36 -49.52
N MET A 151 2.63 4.98 -49.35
CA MET A 151 1.77 4.61 -50.47
C MET A 151 1.48 5.80 -51.40
N ASP A 152 1.22 6.97 -50.85
CA ASP A 152 0.97 8.18 -51.64
C ASP A 152 2.24 8.62 -52.38
N ALA A 153 3.42 8.52 -51.74
CA ALA A 153 4.71 8.77 -52.40
C ALA A 153 5.00 7.77 -53.54
N ALA A 154 4.64 6.50 -53.37
CA ALA A 154 4.75 5.49 -54.43
C ALA A 154 3.84 5.79 -55.62
N ARG A 155 2.61 6.28 -55.39
CA ARG A 155 1.67 6.69 -56.44
C ARG A 155 2.16 7.89 -57.25
N VAL A 156 2.82 8.84 -56.61
CA VAL A 156 3.38 10.01 -57.29
C VAL A 156 4.61 9.66 -58.13
N ARG A 157 5.40 8.65 -57.74
CA ARG A 157 6.61 8.22 -58.47
C ARG A 157 6.35 7.39 -59.74
N ASP A 158 5.18 6.75 -59.88
CA ASP A 158 4.87 5.89 -61.02
C ASP A 158 3.56 6.31 -61.74
N PRO A 159 3.45 7.55 -62.29
CA PRO A 159 2.22 8.03 -62.90
C PRO A 159 1.86 7.36 -64.25
N LEU A 160 2.74 6.52 -64.82
CA LEU A 160 2.67 6.11 -66.24
C LEU A 160 2.48 4.61 -66.52
N LYS A 161 2.24 3.74 -65.52
CA LYS A 161 1.86 2.33 -65.81
C LYS A 161 0.37 2.11 -66.11
N VAL A 162 -0.45 3.16 -66.09
CA VAL A 162 -1.90 3.05 -66.39
C VAL A 162 -2.21 3.33 -67.87
N VAL A 163 -1.25 3.80 -68.67
CA VAL A 163 -1.47 4.10 -70.09
C VAL A 163 -0.42 3.40 -70.96
N ARG A 164 -0.59 2.09 -71.16
CA ARG A 164 -0.16 1.31 -72.35
C ARG A 164 -0.57 -0.16 -72.14
N ALA A 165 -1.84 -0.43 -72.37
CA ALA A 165 -2.31 -1.70 -72.88
C ALA A 165 -2.41 -1.57 -74.41
#